data_AF-A0AAJ1RM76-F1
#
_entry.id   AF-A0AAJ1RM76-F1
#
_cell.length_a   1.000
_cell.length_b   1.000
_cell.length_c   1.000
_cell.angle_alpha   90.00
_cell.angle_beta   90.00
_cell.angle_gamma   90.00
#
_symmetry.space_group_name_H-M   'P 1'
#
loop_
_entity.id
_entity.type
_entity.pdbx_description
1 polymer ?
#
loop_
_entity_poly.entity_id
_entity_poly.type
_entity_poly.pdbx_seq_one_letter_code
_entity_poly.pdbx_strand_id
1 'polypeptide(L)'
;MTAHLTKSIRATHFMVLAFLMTIGTQVIANIGVGDVLYCTSDGGAFAGNETDWKVSRWSEQKFKFKVESSDSLIFGDGGYFANQNMKIVFLRGNIMEANRGNVSLTIRSDLRFVYSEGNLFSAGILTGTCDKF
;
A
#
# COMPACT_ATOMS: atom_id res chain seq x y z
N MET A 1 54.65 -3.27 -27.02
CA MET A 1 53.41 -2.46 -27.06
C MET A 1 52.24 -3.35 -26.68
N THR A 2 51.88 -3.43 -25.39
CA THR A 2 50.76 -4.27 -24.91
C THR A 2 50.19 -3.68 -23.63
N ALA A 3 49.47 -2.57 -23.75
CA ALA A 3 48.73 -2.00 -22.63
C ALA A 3 47.50 -1.25 -23.16
N HIS A 4 46.53 -1.98 -23.73
CA HIS A 4 45.27 -1.35 -24.11
C HIS A 4 44.02 -2.24 -24.03
N LEU A 5 44.15 -3.52 -23.67
CA LEU A 5 43.03 -4.48 -23.72
C LEU A 5 42.35 -4.78 -22.38
N THR A 6 42.90 -4.34 -21.24
CA THR A 6 42.34 -4.65 -19.90
C THR A 6 41.30 -3.64 -19.40
N LYS A 7 41.26 -2.42 -19.95
CA LYS A 7 40.41 -1.34 -19.43
C LYS A 7 38.94 -1.43 -19.88
N SER A 8 38.70 -1.95 -21.10
CA SER A 8 37.36 -2.03 -21.69
C SER A 8 36.52 -3.18 -21.11
N ILE A 9 37.13 -4.34 -20.83
CA ILE A 9 36.45 -5.54 -20.30
C ILE A 9 35.89 -5.28 -18.88
N ARG A 10 36.58 -4.45 -18.09
CA ARG A 10 36.12 -4.11 -16.74
C ARG A 10 34.87 -3.21 -16.77
N ALA A 11 34.80 -2.27 -17.71
CA ALA A 11 33.68 -1.35 -17.84
C ALA A 11 32.38 -2.06 -18.27
N THR A 12 32.46 -3.02 -19.19
CA THR A 12 31.29 -3.80 -19.63
C THR A 12 30.76 -4.71 -18.53
N HIS A 13 31.63 -5.33 -17.71
CA HIS A 13 31.18 -6.11 -16.55
C HIS A 13 30.47 -5.27 -15.49
N PHE A 14 30.96 -4.05 -15.19
CA PHE A 14 30.27 -3.16 -14.26
C PHE A 14 28.90 -2.70 -14.78
N MET A 15 28.78 -2.44 -16.08
CA MET A 15 27.50 -2.04 -16.70
C MET A 15 26.46 -3.17 -16.67
N VAL A 16 26.86 -4.41 -16.96
CA VAL A 16 25.95 -5.58 -16.92
C VAL A 16 25.49 -5.87 -15.50
N LEU A 17 26.39 -5.74 -14.50
CA LEU A 17 26.05 -5.94 -13.09
C LEU A 17 25.06 -4.87 -12.59
N ALA A 18 25.24 -3.61 -12.99
CA ALA A 18 24.29 -2.54 -12.66
C ALA A 18 22.91 -2.76 -13.30
N PHE A 19 22.87 -3.28 -14.53
CA PHE A 19 21.61 -3.59 -15.22
C PHE A 19 20.86 -4.76 -14.57
N LEU A 20 21.58 -5.76 -14.03
CA LEU A 20 21.01 -6.86 -13.26
C LEU A 20 20.50 -6.43 -11.88
N MET A 21 21.14 -5.45 -11.24
CA MET A 21 20.63 -4.87 -9.98
C MET A 21 19.42 -3.96 -10.18
N THR A 22 19.21 -3.40 -11.38
CA THR A 22 17.98 -2.66 -11.73
C THR A 22 16.79 -3.53 -12.08
N ILE A 23 16.97 -4.86 -12.20
CA ILE A 23 15.87 -5.82 -12.05
C ILE A 23 15.57 -5.92 -10.56
N GLY A 24 15.21 -4.78 -9.96
CA GLY A 24 14.67 -4.72 -8.62
C GLY A 24 13.52 -5.71 -8.59
N THR A 25 13.61 -6.65 -7.66
CA THR A 25 12.51 -7.54 -7.28
C THR A 25 11.23 -6.73 -7.31
N GLN A 26 10.37 -6.96 -8.30
CA GLN A 26 8.99 -6.59 -8.16
C GLN A 26 8.53 -7.44 -6.98
N VAL A 27 8.49 -6.84 -5.79
CA VAL A 27 7.89 -7.48 -4.64
C VAL A 27 6.43 -7.63 -5.05
N ILE A 28 6.09 -8.85 -5.43
CA ILE A 28 4.71 -9.24 -5.65
C ILE A 28 4.16 -9.42 -4.25
N ALA A 29 3.36 -8.47 -3.74
CA ALA A 29 2.59 -8.72 -2.54
C ALA A 29 1.57 -9.82 -2.84
N ASN A 30 1.96 -11.06 -2.56
CA ASN A 30 1.07 -12.19 -2.49
C ASN A 30 0.33 -12.07 -1.14
N ILE A 31 -0.77 -11.32 -1.13
CA ILE A 31 -1.66 -11.18 0.03
C ILE A 31 -2.66 -12.33 0.00
N GLY A 32 -2.65 -13.16 1.02
CA GLY A 32 -3.48 -14.36 1.15
C GLY A 32 -4.28 -14.41 2.44
N VAL A 33 -5.19 -15.39 2.52
CA VAL A 33 -5.95 -15.67 3.73
C VAL A 33 -5.00 -16.02 4.88
N GLY A 34 -5.22 -15.38 6.03
CA GLY A 34 -4.38 -15.53 7.22
C GLY A 34 -3.28 -14.48 7.35
N ASP A 35 -2.92 -13.76 6.27
CA ASP A 35 -1.92 -12.69 6.34
C ASP A 35 -2.41 -11.55 7.25
N VAL A 36 -1.48 -11.00 8.02
CA VAL A 36 -1.72 -9.81 8.84
C VAL A 36 -0.89 -8.66 8.26
N LEU A 37 -1.56 -7.54 7.99
CA LEU A 37 -0.93 -6.33 7.48
C LEU A 37 -0.96 -5.22 8.52
N TYR A 38 0.19 -4.55 8.69
CA TYR A 38 0.37 -3.39 9.56
C TYR A 38 0.65 -2.18 8.70
N CYS A 39 -0.24 -1.19 8.70
CA CYS A 39 -0.18 -0.05 7.80
C CYS A 39 0.07 1.25 8.56
N THR A 40 0.89 2.11 7.96
CA THR A 40 1.17 3.47 8.44
C THR A 40 0.91 4.45 7.30
N SER A 41 0.16 5.52 7.55
CA SER A 41 -0.12 6.54 6.54
C SER A 41 1.07 7.49 6.33
N ASP A 42 1.40 7.79 5.06
CA ASP A 42 2.35 8.85 4.68
C ASP A 42 1.68 10.24 4.73
N GLY A 43 0.36 10.27 4.48
CA GLY A 43 -0.42 11.50 4.45
C GLY A 43 -1.85 11.27 3.98
N GLY A 44 -2.69 12.25 4.27
CA GLY A 44 -4.08 12.26 3.89
C GLY A 44 -4.72 13.63 4.01
N ALA A 45 -5.91 13.75 3.44
CA ALA A 45 -6.72 14.95 3.51
C ALA A 45 -8.16 14.56 3.87
N PHE A 46 -8.83 15.43 4.60
CA PHE A 46 -10.20 15.26 5.05
C PHE A 46 -10.94 16.59 4.97
N ALA A 47 -12.19 16.55 4.53
CA ALA A 47 -13.13 17.66 4.62
C ALA A 47 -14.50 17.11 5.04
N GLY A 48 -15.17 17.82 5.95
CA GLY A 48 -16.50 17.43 6.43
C GLY A 48 -17.33 18.62 6.90
N ASN A 49 -18.62 18.37 7.12
CA ASN A 49 -19.59 19.36 7.56
C ASN A 49 -19.18 20.03 8.87
N GLU A 50 -18.58 19.28 9.79
CA GLU A 50 -18.03 19.75 11.06
C GLU A 50 -16.83 20.72 10.91
N THR A 51 -16.19 20.71 9.73
CA THR A 51 -15.11 21.63 9.37
C THR A 51 -15.57 22.75 8.43
N ASP A 52 -16.88 22.89 8.19
CA ASP A 52 -17.44 23.79 7.16
C ASP A 52 -16.78 23.52 5.78
N TRP A 53 -16.61 22.23 5.47
CA TRP A 53 -15.98 21.75 4.24
C TRP A 53 -14.54 22.23 4.01
N LYS A 54 -13.86 22.75 5.04
CA LYS A 54 -12.44 23.12 4.94
C LYS A 54 -11.58 21.86 4.88
N VAL A 55 -10.74 21.80 3.86
CA VAL A 55 -9.76 20.72 3.72
C VAL A 55 -8.72 20.83 4.83
N SER A 56 -8.56 19.76 5.59
CA SER A 56 -7.56 19.61 6.63
C SER A 56 -6.66 18.40 6.33
N ARG A 57 -5.44 18.43 6.86
CA ARG A 57 -4.53 17.29 6.77
C ARG A 57 -4.92 16.28 7.83
N TRP A 58 -5.06 15.02 7.43
CA TRP A 58 -5.29 13.94 8.38
C TRP A 58 -4.01 13.68 9.18
N SER A 59 -4.14 13.48 10.49
CA SER A 59 -3.01 13.05 11.32
C SER A 59 -2.55 11.65 10.90
N GLU A 60 -1.29 11.32 11.19
CA GLU A 60 -0.74 10.00 10.92
C GLU A 60 -1.64 8.91 11.53
N GLN A 61 -2.07 7.97 10.69
CA GLN A 61 -2.86 6.82 11.07
C GLN A 61 -1.99 5.57 11.05
N LYS A 62 -2.10 4.77 12.11
CA LYS A 62 -1.56 3.42 12.20
C LYS A 62 -2.70 2.46 12.45
N PHE A 63 -2.77 1.40 11.66
CA PHE A 63 -3.80 0.38 11.79
C PHE A 63 -3.28 -0.97 11.33
N LYS A 64 -3.96 -2.03 11.74
CA LYS A 64 -3.69 -3.39 11.27
C LYS A 64 -4.98 -4.08 10.89
N PHE A 65 -4.90 -5.01 9.97
CA PHE A 65 -6.01 -5.90 9.65
C PHE A 65 -5.50 -7.29 9.28
N LYS A 66 -6.37 -8.28 9.43
CA LYS A 66 -6.15 -9.66 9.03
C LYS A 66 -7.06 -10.00 7.86
N VAL A 67 -6.54 -10.68 6.85
CA VAL A 67 -7.36 -11.30 5.80
C VAL A 67 -7.99 -12.55 6.39
N GLU A 68 -9.26 -12.45 6.77
CA GLU A 68 -9.97 -13.51 7.49
C GLU A 68 -10.42 -14.63 6.54
N SER A 69 -10.85 -14.26 5.34
CA SER A 69 -11.30 -15.17 4.29
C SER A 69 -10.97 -14.62 2.91
N SER A 70 -11.29 -15.36 1.85
CA SER A 70 -11.10 -14.91 0.46
C SER A 70 -11.91 -13.67 0.09
N ASP A 71 -12.89 -13.30 0.91
CA ASP A 71 -13.84 -12.22 0.66
C ASP A 71 -13.98 -11.24 1.83
N SER A 72 -13.18 -11.37 2.90
CA SER A 72 -13.29 -10.48 4.06
C SER A 72 -11.98 -10.24 4.80
N LEU A 73 -11.82 -9.00 5.29
CA LEU A 73 -10.80 -8.63 6.26
C LEU A 73 -11.44 -8.02 7.51
N ILE A 74 -10.71 -8.13 8.61
CA ILE A 74 -11.10 -7.60 9.92
C ILE A 74 -9.96 -6.72 10.43
N PHE A 75 -10.29 -5.49 10.80
CA PHE A 75 -9.35 -4.57 11.43
C PHE A 75 -9.20 -4.92 12.92
N GLY A 76 -7.97 -4.79 13.42
CA GLY A 76 -7.68 -4.98 14.84
C GLY A 76 -8.20 -3.85 15.71
N ASP A 77 -7.83 -3.89 16.99
CA ASP A 77 -8.15 -2.84 17.95
C ASP A 77 -7.28 -1.59 17.73
N GLY A 78 -7.91 -0.42 17.81
CA GLY A 78 -7.25 0.89 17.81
C GLY A 78 -7.27 1.64 16.48
N GLY A 79 -7.24 2.97 16.56
CA GLY A 79 -7.25 3.88 15.40
C GLY A 79 -8.63 4.04 14.75
N TYR A 80 -8.67 4.77 13.63
CA TYR A 80 -9.90 5.11 12.90
C TYR A 80 -10.67 3.88 12.38
N PHE A 81 -9.97 2.78 12.11
CA PHE A 81 -10.55 1.55 11.55
C PHE A 81 -10.90 0.49 12.59
N ALA A 82 -10.78 0.79 13.89
CA ALA A 82 -10.92 -0.21 14.95
C ALA A 82 -12.22 -1.02 14.84
N ASN A 83 -12.10 -2.36 14.95
CA ASN A 83 -13.24 -3.29 14.97
C ASN A 83 -14.15 -3.26 13.72
N GLN A 84 -13.62 -2.75 12.60
CA GLN A 84 -14.34 -2.73 11.34
C GLN A 84 -14.07 -3.99 10.52
N ASN A 85 -15.02 -4.34 9.66
CA ASN A 85 -14.84 -5.34 8.60
C ASN A 85 -15.02 -4.70 7.22
N MET A 86 -14.38 -5.30 6.21
CA MET A 86 -14.56 -4.93 4.81
C MET A 86 -14.62 -6.19 3.95
N LYS A 87 -15.40 -6.13 2.88
CA LYS A 87 -15.41 -7.18 1.85
C LYS A 87 -14.19 -7.00 0.95
N ILE A 88 -13.57 -8.10 0.54
CA ILE A 88 -12.38 -8.09 -0.33
C ILE A 88 -12.72 -8.61 -1.72
N VAL A 89 -12.12 -7.99 -2.73
CA VAL A 89 -11.97 -8.52 -4.08
C VAL A 89 -10.50 -8.47 -4.47
N PHE A 90 -9.99 -9.57 -5.01
CA PHE A 90 -8.63 -9.63 -5.56
C PHE A 90 -8.66 -9.32 -7.06
N LEU A 91 -8.15 -8.15 -7.44
CA LEU A 91 -7.99 -7.73 -8.82
C LEU A 91 -6.64 -8.25 -9.35
N ARG A 92 -6.68 -9.04 -10.43
CA ARG A 92 -5.49 -9.60 -11.12
C ARG A 92 -4.53 -10.34 -10.17
N GLY A 93 -5.06 -10.96 -9.10
CA GLY A 93 -4.33 -11.76 -8.13
C GLY A 93 -3.36 -11.01 -7.21
N ASN A 94 -3.18 -9.70 -7.37
CA ASN A 94 -2.12 -8.93 -6.68
C ASN A 94 -2.59 -7.59 -6.10
N ILE A 95 -3.78 -7.14 -6.49
CA ILE A 95 -4.37 -5.90 -5.98
C ILE A 95 -5.55 -6.31 -5.11
N MET A 96 -5.47 -6.00 -3.83
CA MET A 96 -6.57 -6.24 -2.90
C MET A 96 -7.40 -4.96 -2.84
N GLU A 97 -8.67 -5.02 -3.25
CA GLU A 97 -9.64 -3.97 -3.02
C GLU A 97 -10.55 -4.40 -1.88
N ALA A 98 -10.62 -3.61 -0.82
CA ALA A 98 -11.49 -3.84 0.31
C ALA A 98 -12.50 -2.70 0.45
N ASN A 99 -13.79 -3.00 0.55
CA ASN A 99 -14.83 -1.99 0.59
C ASN A 99 -15.88 -2.22 1.68
N ARG A 100 -16.43 -1.11 2.18
CA ARG A 100 -17.62 -1.09 3.03
C ARG A 100 -18.44 0.16 2.73
N GLY A 101 -19.55 -0.02 2.02
CA GLY A 101 -20.44 1.09 1.64
C GLY A 101 -19.70 2.11 0.80
N ASN A 102 -19.43 3.27 1.39
CA ASN A 102 -18.85 4.43 0.76
C ASN A 102 -17.33 4.58 1.02
N VAL A 103 -16.71 3.50 1.48
CA VAL A 103 -15.30 3.40 1.84
C VAL A 103 -14.63 2.36 0.96
N SER A 104 -13.42 2.67 0.47
CA SER A 104 -12.55 1.74 -0.26
C SER A 104 -11.12 1.83 0.28
N LEU A 105 -10.47 0.68 0.41
CA LEU A 105 -9.06 0.49 0.72
C LEU A 105 -8.47 -0.40 -0.38
N THR A 106 -7.58 0.16 -1.19
CA THR A 106 -6.84 -0.58 -2.21
C THR A 106 -5.41 -0.78 -1.76
N ILE A 107 -4.91 -2.00 -1.85
CA ILE A 107 -3.50 -2.33 -1.59
C ILE A 107 -2.88 -2.86 -2.87
N ARG A 108 -1.79 -2.21 -3.27
CA ARG A 108 -1.01 -2.56 -4.44
C ARG A 108 0.02 -3.66 -4.11
N SER A 109 0.57 -4.26 -5.15
CA SER A 109 1.60 -5.31 -5.02
C SER A 109 2.86 -4.83 -4.30
N ASP A 110 3.17 -3.54 -4.30
CA ASP A 110 4.29 -2.94 -3.58
C ASP A 110 3.95 -2.58 -2.12
N LEU A 111 2.85 -3.12 -1.59
CA LEU A 111 2.30 -2.84 -0.26
C LEU A 111 1.98 -1.37 0.00
N ARG A 112 1.90 -0.53 -1.03
CA ARG A 112 1.31 0.80 -0.91
C ARG A 112 -0.20 0.69 -0.83
N PHE A 113 -0.81 1.41 0.09
CA PHE A 113 -2.26 1.50 0.20
C PHE A 113 -2.77 2.88 -0.19
N VAL A 114 -3.99 2.89 -0.72
CA VAL A 114 -4.83 4.06 -0.89
C VAL A 114 -6.16 3.76 -0.24
N TYR A 115 -6.57 4.63 0.66
CA TYR A 115 -7.86 4.60 1.32
C TYR A 115 -8.65 5.84 0.89
N SER A 116 -9.92 5.66 0.61
CA SER A 116 -10.84 6.75 0.31
C SER A 116 -12.18 6.53 0.99
N GLU A 117 -12.78 7.61 1.48
CA GLU A 117 -14.17 7.65 1.91
C GLU A 117 -14.88 8.87 1.34
N GLY A 118 -16.19 8.75 1.13
CA GLY A 118 -17.03 9.88 0.78
C GLY A 118 -18.48 9.63 1.11
N ASN A 119 -19.11 10.46 1.93
CA ASN A 119 -20.54 10.42 2.21
C ASN A 119 -21.13 11.84 2.12
N LEU A 120 -22.40 12.00 2.46
CA LEU A 120 -23.09 13.29 2.42
C LEU A 120 -22.48 14.35 3.38
N PHE A 121 -21.71 13.93 4.38
CA PHE A 121 -21.19 14.78 5.44
C PHE A 121 -19.66 14.85 5.48
N SER A 122 -18.95 13.98 4.75
CA SER A 122 -17.48 14.00 4.72
C SER A 122 -16.89 13.36 3.47
N ALA A 123 -15.65 13.73 3.15
CA ALA A 123 -14.80 13.06 2.18
C ALA A 123 -13.36 13.02 2.69
N GLY A 124 -12.69 11.90 2.49
CA GLY A 124 -11.36 11.66 3.02
C GLY A 124 -10.52 10.77 2.11
N ILE A 125 -9.21 10.99 2.13
CA ILE A 125 -8.22 10.14 1.48
C ILE A 125 -7.02 9.93 2.41
N LEU A 126 -6.53 8.69 2.50
CA LEU A 126 -5.24 8.36 3.11
C LEU A 126 -4.40 7.59 2.11
N THR A 127 -3.11 7.78 2.18
CA THR A 127 -2.13 6.96 1.48
C THR A 127 -1.04 6.55 2.44
N GLY A 128 -0.38 5.44 2.16
CA GLY A 128 0.74 4.99 2.97
C GLY A 128 1.29 3.64 2.52
N THR A 129 1.94 2.96 3.45
CA THR A 129 2.58 1.67 3.24
C THR A 129 2.13 0.68 4.30
N CYS A 130 2.14 -0.60 3.94
CA CYS A 130 1.90 -1.71 4.84
C CYS A 130 3.11 -2.65 4.90
N ASP A 131 3.29 -3.30 6.03
CA ASP A 131 4.18 -4.44 6.23
C ASP A 131 3.35 -5.70 6.43
N LYS A 132 3.80 -6.82 5.87
CA LYS A 132 3.10 -8.11 5.91
C LYS A 132 3.84 -9.09 6.82
N PHE A 133 3.12 -9.74 7.73
CA PHE A 133 3.63 -10.74 8.68
C PHE A 133 2.82 -12.04 8.64
#